data_AF-A0AAU7D6I1-F1
#
_entry.id   AF-A0AAU7D6I1-F1
#
_cell.length_a   1.000
_cell.length_b   1.000
_cell.length_c   1.000
_cell.angle_alpha   90.00
_cell.angle_beta   90.00
_cell.angle_gamma   90.00
#
_symmetry.space_group_name_H-M   'P 1'
#
loop_
_entity.id
_entity.type
_entity.pdbx_description
1 polymer ?
#
loop_
_entity_poly.entity_id
_entity_poly.type
_entity_poly.pdbx_seq_one_letter_code
_entity_poly.pdbx_strand_id
1 'polypeptide(L)'
;MTISKVTGISLALALFAMGGSALAQQMTAAQQDQRVHVNEIQVVGSHNSYHAGFPPSARKLMEMKNPKGLHGLDYQHAPLADQLSGGVRQIEIDVYADTKGGRYAHPAILNMVTKAGLPADPEFDPHHVMDKPGFKVLHVQDIDVRSTCMTLIACLTDVRSWSKQHPQHLPIFILIETKEGKPELPTSTTPEPFTAPVFDALDKEIRSVFKPKEMITPDDVRGNSATLVEAVHAGKWPTLAEARGKVIFLMDQRHVEPIYTEGHPSLRGRVLFTNAEPGAPDAAFTEENDGSLAEIDALVKQGYLVRTRSDESTDQARTDDTTRRDLALSSGAHMISTDYPASEPSRWTKYVVELPNGLVARCNPVTKPAGCVDKLLAPPISAR
;
A
#
# COMPACT_ATOMS: atom_id res chain seq x y z
N MET A 1 21.17 -71.10 -65.34
CA MET A 1 20.22 -70.23 -64.61
C MET A 1 20.32 -70.61 -63.14
N THR A 2 21.22 -70.01 -62.36
CA THR A 2 21.02 -68.80 -61.54
C THR A 2 19.87 -68.92 -60.53
N ILE A 3 19.96 -68.57 -59.25
CA ILE A 3 21.02 -68.20 -58.30
C ILE A 3 20.34 -68.35 -56.91
N SER A 4 21.12 -68.72 -55.90
CA SER A 4 20.75 -68.77 -54.48
C SER A 4 20.30 -67.41 -53.92
N LYS A 5 19.38 -67.37 -52.92
CA LYS A 5 19.58 -66.64 -51.65
C LYS A 5 18.40 -66.77 -50.68
N VAL A 6 18.78 -67.12 -49.45
CA VAL A 6 18.05 -67.02 -48.19
C VAL A 6 17.87 -65.55 -47.80
N THR A 7 16.73 -65.18 -47.23
CA THR A 7 16.63 -64.06 -46.27
C THR A 7 15.39 -64.24 -45.39
N GLY A 8 15.58 -64.24 -44.07
CA GLY A 8 14.50 -64.31 -43.10
C GLY A 8 14.03 -62.93 -42.64
N ILE A 9 13.40 -62.96 -41.44
CA ILE A 9 13.23 -61.87 -40.47
C ILE A 9 11.81 -61.26 -40.38
N SER A 10 11.17 -61.68 -39.28
CA SER A 10 10.44 -60.90 -38.26
C SER A 10 8.94 -60.63 -38.38
N LEU A 11 8.25 -61.32 -37.46
CA LEU A 11 7.00 -60.97 -36.83
C LEU A 11 7.11 -59.58 -36.17
N ALA A 12 6.42 -58.58 -36.71
CA ALA A 12 6.26 -57.29 -36.05
C ALA A 12 5.09 -57.38 -35.04
N LEU A 13 5.42 -57.58 -33.76
CA LEU A 13 4.49 -57.25 -32.67
C LEU A 13 4.36 -55.72 -32.62
N ALA A 14 3.22 -55.20 -33.06
CA ALA A 14 2.84 -53.82 -32.77
C ALA A 14 2.42 -53.70 -31.30
N LEU A 15 3.37 -53.33 -30.43
CA LEU A 15 3.07 -52.82 -29.11
C LEU A 15 2.37 -51.46 -29.27
N PHE A 16 1.04 -51.43 -29.07
CA PHE A 16 0.33 -50.20 -28.78
C PHE A 16 0.81 -49.67 -27.42
N ALA A 17 1.82 -48.80 -27.44
CA ALA A 17 2.09 -47.94 -26.30
C ALA A 17 0.92 -46.97 -26.17
N MET A 18 0.01 -47.22 -25.23
CA MET A 18 -0.92 -46.20 -24.77
C MET A 18 -0.10 -45.08 -24.12
N GLY A 19 0.25 -44.08 -24.92
CA GLY A 19 0.75 -42.81 -24.42
C GLY A 19 -0.36 -42.14 -23.62
N GLY A 20 -0.42 -42.43 -22.32
CA GLY A 20 -1.21 -41.67 -21.38
C GLY A 20 -0.66 -40.25 -21.34
N SER A 21 -1.21 -39.37 -22.15
CA SER A 21 -1.05 -37.94 -21.97
C SER A 21 -1.71 -37.58 -20.65
N ALA A 22 -0.96 -37.63 -19.56
CA ALA A 22 -1.35 -37.00 -18.32
C ALA A 22 -1.48 -35.50 -18.64
N LEU A 23 -2.70 -35.05 -18.90
CA LEU A 23 -3.04 -33.63 -18.89
C LEU A 23 -2.69 -33.12 -17.50
N ALA A 24 -1.52 -32.50 -17.36
CA ALA A 24 -1.20 -31.75 -16.16
C ALA A 24 -2.30 -30.70 -16.00
N GLN A 25 -3.17 -30.88 -15.00
CA GLN A 25 -4.22 -29.91 -14.71
C GLN A 25 -3.56 -28.57 -14.45
N GLN A 26 -3.81 -27.59 -15.33
CA GLN A 26 -3.36 -26.22 -15.12
C GLN A 26 -4.04 -25.68 -13.86
N MET A 27 -3.24 -25.15 -12.94
CA MET A 27 -3.75 -24.55 -11.71
C MET A 27 -4.64 -23.35 -12.03
N THR A 28 -5.81 -23.28 -11.42
CA THR A 28 -6.74 -22.14 -11.54
C THR A 28 -6.43 -21.07 -10.48
N ALA A 29 -6.88 -19.83 -10.71
CA ALA A 29 -6.74 -18.75 -9.73
C ALA A 29 -7.40 -19.10 -8.39
N ALA A 30 -8.60 -19.69 -8.40
CA ALA A 30 -9.28 -20.12 -7.17
C ALA A 30 -8.50 -21.20 -6.40
N GLN A 31 -7.85 -22.14 -7.10
CA GLN A 31 -7.01 -23.16 -6.43
C GLN A 31 -5.72 -22.56 -5.86
N GLN A 32 -5.14 -21.55 -6.53
CA GLN A 32 -4.00 -20.80 -6.01
C GLN A 32 -4.40 -19.99 -4.77
N ASP A 33 -5.55 -19.33 -4.81
CA ASP A 33 -6.04 -18.50 -3.72
C ASP A 33 -6.27 -19.28 -2.41
N GLN A 34 -6.52 -20.58 -2.49
CA GLN A 34 -6.63 -21.49 -1.33
C GLN A 34 -5.27 -21.85 -0.69
N ARG A 35 -4.15 -21.52 -1.35
CA ARG A 35 -2.79 -21.93 -0.94
C ARG A 35 -1.87 -20.77 -0.67
N VAL A 36 -2.05 -19.67 -1.40
CA VAL A 36 -1.24 -18.46 -1.25
C VAL A 36 -1.84 -17.60 -0.15
N HIS A 37 -1.01 -17.15 0.77
CA HIS A 37 -1.38 -16.27 1.87
C HIS A 37 -1.11 -14.79 1.53
N VAL A 38 -1.74 -13.90 2.30
CA VAL A 38 -1.58 -12.44 2.13
C VAL A 38 -0.11 -12.02 2.22
N ASN A 39 0.69 -12.65 3.08
CA ASN A 39 2.14 -12.41 3.24
C ASN A 39 3.01 -13.26 2.29
N GLU A 40 2.46 -13.69 1.16
CA GLU A 40 3.19 -14.45 0.12
C GLU A 40 3.04 -13.80 -1.27
N ILE A 41 2.51 -12.57 -1.31
CA ILE A 41 2.47 -11.73 -2.50
C ILE A 41 3.27 -10.44 -2.31
N GLN A 42 3.68 -9.84 -3.41
CA GLN A 42 4.28 -8.51 -3.44
C GLN A 42 3.45 -7.61 -4.36
N VAL A 43 3.20 -6.39 -3.91
CA VAL A 43 2.43 -5.37 -4.60
C VAL A 43 3.19 -4.04 -4.66
N VAL A 44 2.84 -3.21 -5.64
CA VAL A 44 3.24 -1.80 -5.67
C VAL A 44 2.16 -0.96 -5.01
N GLY A 45 2.59 0.02 -4.24
CA GLY A 45 1.75 1.00 -3.59
C GLY A 45 2.18 2.43 -3.89
N SER A 46 1.29 3.36 -3.59
CA SER A 46 1.52 4.80 -3.71
C SER A 46 1.80 5.40 -2.33
N HIS A 47 2.89 6.14 -2.18
CA HIS A 47 3.20 6.93 -0.99
C HIS A 47 2.36 8.22 -1.02
N ASN A 48 1.83 8.67 0.12
CA ASN A 48 0.93 9.83 0.21
C ASN A 48 -0.19 9.85 -0.84
N SER A 49 -0.92 8.74 -0.99
CA SER A 49 -1.81 8.48 -2.14
C SER A 49 -2.92 9.51 -2.35
N TYR A 50 -3.25 10.28 -1.32
CA TYR A 50 -4.25 11.33 -1.38
C TYR A 50 -3.72 12.65 -1.95
N HIS A 51 -2.39 12.81 -2.06
CA HIS A 51 -1.73 14.07 -2.41
C HIS A 51 -2.15 14.57 -3.78
N ALA A 52 -2.80 15.74 -3.84
CA ALA A 52 -3.32 16.30 -5.08
C ALA A 52 -2.37 17.35 -5.72
N GLY A 53 -1.17 17.51 -5.16
CA GLY A 53 -0.18 18.49 -5.60
C GLY A 53 -0.53 19.95 -5.28
N PHE A 54 0.42 20.82 -5.55
CA PHE A 54 0.24 22.26 -5.38
C PHE A 54 -0.61 22.87 -6.50
N PRO A 55 -1.59 23.74 -6.18
CA PRO A 55 -2.25 24.55 -7.18
C PRO A 55 -1.29 25.62 -7.75
N PRO A 56 -1.59 26.21 -8.92
CA PRO A 56 -0.62 27.01 -9.68
C PRO A 56 0.08 28.14 -8.90
N SER A 57 -0.67 28.95 -8.14
CA SER A 57 -0.08 30.07 -7.41
C SER A 57 0.68 29.61 -6.16
N ALA A 58 0.15 28.67 -5.40
CA ALA A 58 0.86 28.07 -4.27
C ALA A 58 2.18 27.42 -4.71
N ARG A 59 2.17 26.68 -5.82
CA ARG A 59 3.36 26.11 -6.43
C ARG A 59 4.40 27.17 -6.76
N LYS A 60 3.99 28.21 -7.50
CA LYS A 60 4.87 29.33 -7.89
C LYS A 60 5.44 30.04 -6.67
N LEU A 61 4.65 30.20 -5.62
CA LEU A 61 5.11 30.76 -4.36
C LEU A 61 6.20 29.89 -3.72
N MET A 62 5.99 28.57 -3.66
CA MET A 62 6.98 27.63 -3.15
C MET A 62 8.26 27.66 -3.99
N GLU A 63 8.17 27.73 -5.31
CA GLU A 63 9.33 27.87 -6.19
C GLU A 63 10.14 29.14 -5.89
N MET A 64 9.47 30.27 -5.64
CA MET A 64 10.12 31.54 -5.33
C MET A 64 10.72 31.62 -3.92
N LYS A 65 10.09 30.95 -2.93
CA LYS A 65 10.39 31.16 -1.50
C LYS A 65 11.05 29.97 -0.82
N ASN A 66 10.76 28.76 -1.28
CA ASN A 66 11.29 27.53 -0.74
C ASN A 66 11.46 26.46 -1.85
N PRO A 67 12.32 26.70 -2.85
CA PRO A 67 12.51 25.76 -3.95
C PRO A 67 13.02 24.39 -3.47
N LYS A 68 13.80 24.36 -2.38
CA LYS A 68 14.25 23.10 -1.76
C LYS A 68 13.08 22.31 -1.17
N GLY A 69 12.16 22.97 -0.45
CA GLY A 69 10.95 22.31 0.03
C GLY A 69 10.04 21.87 -1.10
N LEU A 70 9.86 22.71 -2.13
CA LEU A 70 9.08 22.32 -3.31
C LEU A 70 9.65 21.04 -3.94
N HIS A 71 10.98 20.91 -4.04
CA HIS A 71 11.63 19.76 -4.66
C HIS A 71 11.04 18.42 -4.20
N GLY A 72 10.97 18.20 -2.89
CA GLY A 72 10.48 16.95 -2.30
C GLY A 72 8.96 16.76 -2.33
N LEU A 73 8.20 17.82 -2.62
CA LEU A 73 6.74 17.82 -2.59
C LEU A 73 6.13 17.97 -4.01
N ASP A 74 6.96 17.94 -5.04
CA ASP A 74 6.61 18.27 -6.43
C ASP A 74 6.03 17.08 -7.20
N TYR A 75 5.06 16.39 -6.62
CA TYR A 75 4.33 15.30 -7.25
C TYR A 75 2.83 15.46 -6.97
N GLN A 76 2.04 14.54 -7.49
CA GLN A 76 0.60 14.46 -7.26
C GLN A 76 0.11 13.08 -7.71
N HIS A 77 -1.00 12.65 -7.13
CA HIS A 77 -1.66 11.40 -7.49
C HIS A 77 -3.05 11.62 -8.11
N ALA A 78 -3.48 10.65 -8.91
CA ALA A 78 -4.88 10.57 -9.33
C ALA A 78 -5.80 10.28 -8.11
N PRO A 79 -7.12 10.44 -8.21
CA PRO A 79 -8.04 9.98 -7.17
C PRO A 79 -7.82 8.51 -6.78
N LEU A 80 -8.05 8.15 -5.51
CA LEU A 80 -7.73 6.81 -4.99
C LEU A 80 -8.33 5.66 -5.82
N ALA A 81 -9.57 5.82 -6.31
CA ALA A 81 -10.22 4.81 -7.16
C ALA A 81 -9.50 4.60 -8.50
N ASP A 82 -8.90 5.65 -9.07
CA ASP A 82 -8.15 5.58 -10.32
C ASP A 82 -6.81 4.89 -10.10
N GLN A 83 -6.13 5.17 -8.99
CA GLN A 83 -4.91 4.46 -8.59
C GLN A 83 -5.15 2.95 -8.42
N LEU A 84 -6.22 2.57 -7.70
CA LEU A 84 -6.61 1.17 -7.53
C LEU A 84 -6.94 0.49 -8.87
N SER A 85 -7.59 1.21 -9.78
CA SER A 85 -7.84 0.75 -11.15
C SER A 85 -6.56 0.66 -11.99
N GLY A 86 -5.56 1.48 -11.68
CA GLY A 86 -4.21 1.46 -12.23
C GLY A 86 -3.31 0.35 -11.66
N GLY A 87 -3.81 -0.47 -10.72
CA GLY A 87 -3.09 -1.64 -10.19
C GLY A 87 -2.40 -1.42 -8.84
N VAL A 88 -2.49 -0.23 -8.26
CA VAL A 88 -2.04 0.04 -6.89
C VAL A 88 -2.80 -0.87 -5.90
N ARG A 89 -2.08 -1.50 -4.96
CA ARG A 89 -2.70 -2.33 -3.89
C ARG A 89 -2.19 -1.99 -2.49
N GLN A 90 -1.33 -1.00 -2.35
CA GLN A 90 -1.08 -0.31 -1.09
C GLN A 90 -1.29 1.19 -1.28
N ILE A 91 -2.02 1.82 -0.39
CA ILE A 91 -2.17 3.28 -0.34
C ILE A 91 -1.77 3.80 1.04
N GLU A 92 -1.43 5.07 1.11
CA GLU A 92 -0.99 5.77 2.31
C GLU A 92 -1.82 7.03 2.49
N ILE A 93 -2.30 7.25 3.73
CA ILE A 93 -3.18 8.34 4.10
C ILE A 93 -2.67 8.99 5.39
N ASP A 94 -2.17 10.20 5.27
CA ASP A 94 -1.84 11.06 6.41
C ASP A 94 -3.13 11.58 7.03
N VAL A 95 -3.24 11.41 8.33
CA VAL A 95 -4.40 11.84 9.10
C VAL A 95 -3.97 12.82 10.19
N TYR A 96 -4.62 13.96 10.19
CA TYR A 96 -4.55 14.95 11.26
C TYR A 96 -5.83 14.89 12.09
N ALA A 97 -5.71 14.74 13.40
CA ALA A 97 -6.86 14.80 14.29
C ALA A 97 -7.38 16.24 14.42
N ASP A 98 -8.71 16.42 14.29
CA ASP A 98 -9.39 17.70 14.54
C ASP A 98 -10.68 17.44 15.33
N THR A 99 -10.55 17.23 16.65
CA THR A 99 -11.70 16.82 17.48
C THR A 99 -12.77 17.90 17.62
N LYS A 100 -12.41 19.17 17.38
CA LYS A 100 -13.33 20.32 17.48
C LYS A 100 -13.79 20.81 16.10
N GLY A 101 -13.06 20.49 15.04
CA GLY A 101 -13.25 21.07 13.72
C GLY A 101 -12.60 22.46 13.61
N GLY A 102 -12.33 22.84 12.36
CA GLY A 102 -11.83 24.17 12.00
C GLY A 102 -10.33 24.37 12.19
N ARG A 103 -9.59 23.39 12.74
CA ARG A 103 -8.15 23.54 12.99
C ARG A 103 -7.36 23.75 11.69
N TYR A 104 -7.81 23.09 10.61
CA TYR A 104 -7.14 23.11 9.30
C TYR A 104 -7.93 23.87 8.22
N ALA A 105 -8.95 24.64 8.61
CA ALA A 105 -9.83 25.34 7.66
C ALA A 105 -9.20 26.56 6.98
N HIS A 106 -8.13 27.11 7.56
CA HIS A 106 -7.50 28.36 7.09
C HIS A 106 -5.99 28.22 6.90
N PRO A 107 -5.53 27.38 5.96
CA PRO A 107 -4.11 27.09 5.84
C PRO A 107 -3.29 28.31 5.40
N ALA A 108 -2.11 28.49 5.99
CA ALA A 108 -1.30 29.69 5.80
C ALA A 108 -0.94 29.98 4.33
N ILE A 109 -0.72 28.96 3.51
CA ILE A 109 -0.37 29.09 2.09
C ILE A 109 -1.37 29.96 1.32
N LEU A 110 -2.67 29.92 1.65
CA LEU A 110 -3.70 30.75 0.98
C LEU A 110 -3.47 32.25 1.23
N ASN A 111 -3.16 32.59 2.49
CA ASN A 111 -2.83 33.96 2.87
C ASN A 111 -1.48 34.39 2.29
N MET A 112 -0.51 33.48 2.19
CA MET A 112 0.80 33.78 1.62
C MET A 112 0.71 34.05 0.11
N VAL A 113 -0.09 33.28 -0.63
CA VAL A 113 -0.39 33.52 -2.05
C VAL A 113 -0.99 34.92 -2.24
N THR A 114 -1.98 35.27 -1.42
CA THR A 114 -2.62 36.59 -1.45
C THR A 114 -1.62 37.72 -1.17
N LYS A 115 -0.80 37.58 -0.12
CA LYS A 115 0.23 38.57 0.24
C LYS A 115 1.33 38.72 -0.81
N ALA A 116 1.59 37.67 -1.59
CA ALA A 116 2.55 37.70 -2.69
C ALA A 116 1.99 38.35 -3.97
N GLY A 117 0.72 38.77 -3.97
CA GLY A 117 0.06 39.37 -5.14
C GLY A 117 -0.15 38.39 -6.29
N LEU A 118 -0.17 37.09 -6.00
CA LEU A 118 -0.45 36.04 -6.98
C LEU A 118 -1.96 35.85 -7.18
N PRO A 119 -2.42 35.39 -8.35
CA PRO A 119 -3.83 35.06 -8.57
C PRO A 119 -4.35 34.05 -7.54
N ALA A 120 -5.63 34.14 -7.19
CA ALA A 120 -6.25 33.14 -6.33
C ALA A 120 -6.25 31.77 -7.03
N ASP A 121 -5.82 30.74 -6.28
CA ASP A 121 -5.99 29.36 -6.67
C ASP A 121 -7.47 28.93 -6.57
N PRO A 122 -7.87 27.77 -7.14
CA PRO A 122 -9.19 27.19 -6.90
C PRO A 122 -9.53 27.15 -5.40
N GLU A 123 -10.81 27.19 -5.04
CA GLU A 123 -11.22 27.18 -3.63
C GLU A 123 -10.64 25.96 -2.88
N PHE A 124 -10.13 26.16 -1.67
CA PHE A 124 -9.49 25.10 -0.87
C PHE A 124 -10.49 24.07 -0.36
N ASP A 125 -11.53 24.54 0.31
CA ASP A 125 -12.55 23.72 0.97
C ASP A 125 -13.95 24.23 0.61
N PRO A 126 -14.41 24.06 -0.65
CA PRO A 126 -15.71 24.57 -1.11
C PRO A 126 -16.90 23.94 -0.39
N HIS A 127 -16.69 22.85 0.35
CA HIS A 127 -17.72 22.13 1.08
C HIS A 127 -17.61 22.30 2.59
N HIS A 128 -16.69 23.14 3.08
CA HIS A 128 -16.50 23.42 4.50
C HIS A 128 -16.32 22.15 5.35
N VAL A 129 -15.65 21.13 4.79
CA VAL A 129 -15.42 19.86 5.50
C VAL A 129 -14.33 19.99 6.56
N MET A 130 -13.42 20.95 6.41
CA MET A 130 -12.39 21.26 7.40
C MET A 130 -12.98 21.94 8.65
N ASP A 131 -14.13 22.59 8.53
CA ASP A 131 -14.85 23.21 9.66
C ASP A 131 -15.48 22.19 10.62
N LYS A 132 -15.61 20.93 10.20
CA LYS A 132 -16.27 19.88 10.98
C LYS A 132 -15.28 19.10 11.84
N PRO A 133 -15.68 18.54 12.99
CA PRO A 133 -14.86 17.55 13.69
C PRO A 133 -14.50 16.33 12.83
N GLY A 134 -13.41 15.63 13.17
CA GLY A 134 -12.99 14.37 12.56
C GLY A 134 -11.54 14.39 12.07
N PHE A 135 -11.12 13.34 11.36
CA PHE A 135 -9.77 13.27 10.80
C PHE A 135 -9.68 13.95 9.44
N LYS A 136 -8.70 14.85 9.30
CA LYS A 136 -8.40 15.58 8.06
C LYS A 136 -7.24 14.93 7.33
N VAL A 137 -7.25 15.03 6.01
CA VAL A 137 -6.24 14.43 5.15
C VAL A 137 -5.56 15.53 4.35
N LEU A 138 -4.27 15.73 4.64
CA LEU A 138 -3.38 16.75 4.10
C LEU A 138 -1.93 16.28 4.32
N HIS A 139 -0.98 16.82 3.56
CA HIS A 139 0.41 16.35 3.57
C HIS A 139 1.31 17.14 4.53
N VAL A 140 1.34 18.46 4.36
CA VAL A 140 2.03 19.37 5.28
C VAL A 140 1.07 20.46 5.69
N GLN A 141 0.71 20.50 6.98
CA GLN A 141 -0.21 21.49 7.50
C GLN A 141 0.26 22.90 7.14
N ASP A 142 -0.69 23.70 6.64
CA ASP A 142 -0.51 25.07 6.14
C ASP A 142 0.28 25.26 4.84
N ILE A 143 1.00 24.28 4.33
CA ILE A 143 1.87 24.43 3.16
C ILE A 143 1.37 23.59 1.99
N ASP A 144 1.21 22.30 2.21
CA ASP A 144 0.85 21.31 1.19
C ASP A 144 -0.43 20.59 1.61
N VAL A 145 -1.56 21.26 1.35
CA VAL A 145 -2.84 20.97 2.01
C VAL A 145 -3.85 20.30 1.10
N ARG A 146 -3.54 20.15 -0.20
CA ARG A 146 -4.50 19.63 -1.18
C ARG A 146 -4.51 18.11 -1.15
N SER A 147 -5.72 17.58 -0.98
CA SER A 147 -6.01 16.15 -1.01
C SER A 147 -7.10 15.87 -2.05
N THR A 148 -7.02 14.71 -2.71
CA THR A 148 -8.09 14.18 -3.55
C THR A 148 -9.32 13.79 -2.73
N CYS A 149 -9.15 13.59 -1.42
CA CYS A 149 -10.21 13.30 -0.45
C CYS A 149 -9.88 13.96 0.90
N MET A 150 -10.57 15.04 1.26
CA MET A 150 -10.17 15.95 2.35
C MET A 150 -10.39 15.43 3.78
N THR A 151 -11.06 14.29 3.95
CA THR A 151 -11.33 13.66 5.25
C THR A 151 -11.09 12.16 5.15
N LEU A 152 -10.76 11.52 6.29
CA LEU A 152 -10.54 10.08 6.31
C LEU A 152 -11.80 9.32 5.85
N ILE A 153 -12.99 9.69 6.33
CA ILE A 153 -14.26 9.12 5.83
C ILE A 153 -14.38 9.22 4.31
N ALA A 154 -14.05 10.36 3.70
CA ALA A 154 -14.12 10.52 2.25
C ALA A 154 -13.17 9.56 1.54
N CYS A 155 -11.89 9.54 1.95
CA CYS A 155 -10.89 8.64 1.36
C CYS A 155 -11.29 7.17 1.47
N LEU A 156 -11.72 6.73 2.66
CA LEU A 156 -12.16 5.36 2.90
C LEU A 156 -13.44 5.03 2.12
N THR A 157 -14.33 6.01 1.91
CA THR A 157 -15.55 5.83 1.11
C THR A 157 -15.22 5.62 -0.36
N ASP A 158 -14.23 6.33 -0.91
CA ASP A 158 -13.77 6.13 -2.29
C ASP A 158 -13.21 4.72 -2.47
N VAL A 159 -12.31 4.30 -1.58
CA VAL A 159 -11.72 2.95 -1.59
C VAL A 159 -12.80 1.88 -1.47
N ARG A 160 -13.74 2.03 -0.53
CA ARG A 160 -14.83 1.06 -0.34
C ARG A 160 -15.77 1.00 -1.54
N SER A 161 -16.07 2.14 -2.15
CA SER A 161 -16.94 2.21 -3.33
C SER A 161 -16.31 1.49 -4.52
N TRP A 162 -14.99 1.65 -4.70
CA TRP A 162 -14.23 0.89 -5.68
C TRP A 162 -14.20 -0.62 -5.34
N SER A 163 -13.91 -0.96 -4.08
CA SER A 163 -13.84 -2.34 -3.60
C SER A 163 -15.13 -3.13 -3.88
N LYS A 164 -16.30 -2.53 -3.63
CA LYS A 164 -17.61 -3.15 -3.91
C LYS A 164 -17.87 -3.42 -5.38
N GLN A 165 -17.27 -2.63 -6.27
CA GLN A 165 -17.36 -2.85 -7.72
C GLN A 165 -16.38 -3.93 -8.20
N HIS A 166 -15.39 -4.29 -7.37
CA HIS A 166 -14.33 -5.24 -7.70
C HIS A 166 -14.22 -6.33 -6.61
N PRO A 167 -15.26 -7.13 -6.32
CA PRO A 167 -15.31 -8.00 -5.14
C PRO A 167 -14.26 -9.13 -5.11
N GLN A 168 -13.46 -9.28 -6.16
CA GLN A 168 -12.36 -10.26 -6.28
C GLN A 168 -10.98 -9.58 -6.34
N HIS A 169 -10.88 -8.29 -6.00
CA HIS A 169 -9.59 -7.63 -5.89
C HIS A 169 -8.72 -8.32 -4.83
N LEU A 170 -7.40 -8.31 -5.03
CA LEU A 170 -6.41 -8.65 -3.99
C LEU A 170 -6.59 -7.71 -2.79
N PRO A 171 -6.21 -8.12 -1.56
CA PRO A 171 -6.31 -7.25 -0.39
C PRO A 171 -5.63 -5.90 -0.66
N ILE A 172 -6.28 -4.82 -0.21
CA ILE A 172 -5.73 -3.46 -0.29
C ILE A 172 -5.13 -3.13 1.08
N PHE A 173 -3.85 -2.80 1.11
CA PHE A 173 -3.18 -2.31 2.32
C PHE A 173 -3.36 -0.79 2.40
N ILE A 174 -3.87 -0.30 3.53
CA ILE A 174 -4.11 1.12 3.78
C ILE A 174 -3.23 1.52 4.96
N LEU A 175 -2.11 2.17 4.65
CA LEU A 175 -1.19 2.71 5.64
C LEU A 175 -1.73 4.06 6.14
N ILE A 176 -1.86 4.21 7.45
CA ILE A 176 -2.31 5.42 8.11
C ILE A 176 -1.11 6.06 8.79
N GLU A 177 -0.73 7.25 8.35
CA GLU A 177 0.27 8.07 9.04
C GLU A 177 -0.42 9.08 9.95
N THR A 178 -0.25 8.96 11.26
CA THR A 178 -0.84 9.89 12.22
C THR A 178 0.02 11.13 12.38
N LYS A 179 -0.43 12.27 11.84
CA LYS A 179 0.36 13.50 11.88
C LYS A 179 0.15 14.24 13.20
N GLU A 180 1.18 14.23 14.03
CA GLU A 180 1.23 14.97 15.29
C GLU A 180 2.58 15.66 15.55
N GLY A 181 2.72 16.25 16.73
CA GLY A 181 3.98 16.84 17.17
C GLY A 181 4.16 18.30 16.80
N LYS A 182 5.42 18.72 16.68
CA LYS A 182 5.76 20.13 16.44
C LYS A 182 5.54 20.47 14.97
N PRO A 183 4.93 21.61 14.65
CA PRO A 183 4.84 22.05 13.27
C PRO A 183 6.23 22.26 12.66
N GLU A 184 6.37 21.96 11.37
CA GLU A 184 7.64 22.14 10.63
C GLU A 184 8.09 23.60 10.59
N LEU A 185 7.12 24.54 10.58
CA LEU A 185 7.36 25.97 10.62
C LEU A 185 6.83 26.56 11.95
N PRO A 186 7.56 27.46 12.62
CA PRO A 186 7.16 28.03 13.92
C PRO A 186 5.79 28.70 13.98
N THR A 187 5.24 29.08 12.82
CA THR A 187 3.95 29.77 12.68
C THR A 187 2.86 28.91 12.07
N SER A 188 3.15 27.65 11.75
CA SER A 188 2.14 26.72 11.28
C SER A 188 1.28 26.23 12.44
N THR A 189 0.05 25.87 12.11
CA THR A 189 -0.93 25.19 12.92
C THR A 189 -0.29 24.01 13.64
N THR A 190 -0.39 24.00 14.96
CA THR A 190 0.05 22.85 15.76
C THR A 190 -0.94 21.70 15.60
N PRO A 191 -0.48 20.53 15.14
CA PRO A 191 -1.29 19.32 15.09
C PRO A 191 -1.85 18.93 16.45
N GLU A 192 -3.04 18.33 16.45
CA GLU A 192 -3.59 17.73 17.67
C GLU A 192 -2.88 16.41 17.98
N PRO A 193 -2.47 16.15 19.24
CA PRO A 193 -1.79 14.92 19.59
C PRO A 193 -2.71 13.70 19.53
N PHE A 194 -2.17 12.56 19.14
CA PHE A 194 -2.89 11.29 19.14
C PHE A 194 -2.82 10.65 20.53
N THR A 195 -3.84 10.93 21.33
CA THR A 195 -4.06 10.26 22.63
C THR A 195 -4.85 8.96 22.46
N ALA A 196 -4.89 8.09 23.48
CA ALA A 196 -5.68 6.85 23.41
C ALA A 196 -7.16 7.08 23.00
N PRO A 197 -7.89 8.09 23.52
CA PRO A 197 -9.24 8.41 23.02
C PRO A 197 -9.31 8.87 21.56
N VAL A 198 -8.25 9.52 21.05
CA VAL A 198 -8.17 9.90 19.63
C VAL A 198 -7.98 8.66 18.77
N PHE A 199 -7.16 7.70 19.21
CA PHE A 199 -7.04 6.40 18.54
C PHE A 199 -8.32 5.59 18.57
N ASP A 200 -9.07 5.60 19.67
CA ASP A 200 -10.40 4.97 19.73
C ASP A 200 -11.37 5.62 18.73
N ALA A 201 -11.27 6.95 18.55
CA ALA A 201 -12.05 7.67 17.54
C ALA A 201 -11.61 7.30 16.11
N LEU A 202 -10.31 7.10 15.86
CA LEU A 202 -9.78 6.65 14.58
C LEU A 202 -10.33 5.26 14.20
N ASP A 203 -10.24 4.29 15.13
CA ASP A 203 -10.80 2.95 14.95
C ASP A 203 -12.31 3.01 14.66
N LYS A 204 -13.04 3.88 15.39
CA LYS A 204 -14.47 4.07 15.21
C LYS A 204 -14.80 4.67 13.84
N GLU A 205 -14.02 5.63 13.37
CA GLU A 205 -14.22 6.25 12.05
C GLU A 205 -14.01 5.24 10.92
N ILE A 206 -12.95 4.41 11.00
CA ILE A 206 -12.72 3.31 10.05
C ILE A 206 -13.90 2.33 10.06
N ARG A 207 -14.34 1.90 11.25
CA ARG A 207 -15.48 0.98 11.41
C ARG A 207 -16.82 1.57 10.97
N SER A 208 -16.93 2.90 10.89
CA SER A 208 -18.12 3.57 10.35
C SER A 208 -18.24 3.40 8.83
N VAL A 209 -17.11 3.25 8.14
CA VAL A 209 -17.04 3.07 6.69
C VAL A 209 -17.00 1.58 6.33
N PHE A 210 -16.05 0.82 6.88
CA PHE A 210 -15.86 -0.60 6.58
C PHE A 210 -16.51 -1.51 7.61
N LYS A 211 -17.32 -2.46 7.14
CA LYS A 211 -17.91 -3.50 7.98
C LYS A 211 -16.85 -4.55 8.34
N PRO A 212 -17.01 -5.31 9.46
CA PRO A 212 -16.03 -6.33 9.86
C PRO A 212 -15.64 -7.30 8.75
N LYS A 213 -16.60 -7.78 7.94
CA LYS A 213 -16.34 -8.71 6.83
C LYS A 213 -15.58 -8.11 5.64
N GLU A 214 -15.45 -6.79 5.58
CA GLU A 214 -14.72 -6.05 4.54
C GLU A 214 -13.26 -5.80 4.94
N MET A 215 -12.84 -6.24 6.14
CA MET A 215 -11.50 -6.02 6.69
C MET A 215 -10.84 -7.34 7.12
N ILE A 216 -9.52 -7.32 7.20
CA ILE A 216 -8.73 -8.26 8.01
C ILE A 216 -8.06 -7.43 9.10
N THR A 217 -8.30 -7.80 10.35
CA THR A 217 -7.82 -7.12 11.56
C THR A 217 -6.79 -7.96 12.32
N PRO A 218 -6.04 -7.37 13.26
CA PRO A 218 -5.14 -8.12 14.15
C PRO A 218 -5.80 -9.31 14.84
N ASP A 219 -7.06 -9.17 15.25
CA ASP A 219 -7.82 -10.24 15.91
C ASP A 219 -8.07 -11.43 14.98
N ASP A 220 -8.29 -11.19 13.68
CA ASP A 220 -8.51 -12.24 12.68
C ASP A 220 -7.25 -13.08 12.47
N VAL A 221 -6.08 -12.44 12.45
CA VAL A 221 -4.77 -13.12 12.30
C VAL A 221 -4.38 -13.83 13.60
N ARG A 222 -4.56 -13.17 14.75
CA ARG A 222 -4.21 -13.73 16.06
C ARG A 222 -5.02 -14.98 16.37
N GLY A 223 -6.33 -14.95 16.08
CA GLY A 223 -7.26 -15.99 16.48
C GLY A 223 -7.13 -16.31 17.98
N ASN A 224 -6.85 -17.58 18.29
CA ASN A 224 -6.70 -18.07 19.66
C ASN A 224 -5.26 -18.02 20.20
N SER A 225 -4.27 -17.48 19.47
CA SER A 225 -2.90 -17.34 19.99
C SER A 225 -2.86 -16.33 21.15
N ALA A 226 -1.88 -16.48 22.06
CA ALA A 226 -1.76 -15.57 23.20
C ALA A 226 -1.31 -14.18 22.73
N THR A 227 -0.39 -14.14 21.77
CA THR A 227 0.07 -12.91 21.12
C THR A 227 -0.10 -12.99 19.60
N LEU A 228 -0.11 -11.83 18.95
CA LEU A 228 -0.20 -11.70 17.50
C LEU A 228 1.09 -12.21 16.84
N VAL A 229 2.25 -11.90 17.41
CA VAL A 229 3.53 -12.39 16.88
C VAL A 229 3.62 -13.92 16.87
N GLU A 230 3.09 -14.60 17.89
CA GLU A 230 2.98 -16.08 17.90
C GLU A 230 2.12 -16.59 16.73
N ALA A 231 1.04 -15.90 16.40
CA ALA A 231 0.19 -16.26 15.26
C ALA A 231 0.92 -16.04 13.92
N VAL A 232 1.65 -14.93 13.80
CA VAL A 232 2.44 -14.58 12.61
C VAL A 232 3.55 -15.60 12.36
N HIS A 233 4.33 -15.94 13.40
CA HIS A 233 5.39 -16.96 13.32
C HIS A 233 4.83 -18.36 13.02
N ALA A 234 3.58 -18.63 13.43
CA ALA A 234 2.88 -19.87 13.11
C ALA A 234 2.21 -19.86 11.71
N GLY A 235 2.42 -18.83 10.89
CA GLY A 235 1.89 -18.74 9.53
C GLY A 235 0.38 -18.52 9.44
N LYS A 236 -0.23 -17.86 10.44
CA LYS A 236 -1.70 -17.68 10.52
C LYS A 236 -2.26 -16.52 9.68
N TRP A 237 -1.48 -15.93 8.78
CA TRP A 237 -2.05 -14.99 7.82
C TRP A 237 -3.17 -15.67 7.01
N PRO A 238 -4.26 -14.99 6.65
CA PRO A 238 -5.31 -15.60 5.85
C PRO A 238 -4.82 -15.97 4.45
N THR A 239 -5.46 -16.96 3.85
CA THR A 239 -5.30 -17.28 2.43
C THR A 239 -5.88 -16.15 1.57
N LEU A 240 -5.46 -16.04 0.30
CA LEU A 240 -6.05 -15.07 -0.62
C LEU A 240 -7.54 -15.34 -0.83
N ALA A 241 -7.99 -16.59 -0.78
CA ALA A 241 -9.41 -16.95 -0.85
C ALA A 241 -10.24 -16.29 0.27
N GLU A 242 -9.65 -16.14 1.45
CA GLU A 242 -10.25 -15.45 2.60
C GLU A 242 -10.05 -13.94 2.55
N ALA A 243 -9.07 -13.44 1.79
CA ALA A 243 -8.67 -12.04 1.72
C ALA A 243 -9.22 -11.27 0.51
N ARG A 244 -9.73 -11.95 -0.53
CA ARG A 244 -10.35 -11.30 -1.69
C ARG A 244 -11.42 -10.30 -1.26
N GLY A 245 -11.38 -9.10 -1.85
CA GLY A 245 -12.37 -8.05 -1.61
C GLY A 245 -12.27 -7.36 -0.24
N LYS A 246 -11.16 -7.57 0.50
CA LYS A 246 -10.95 -6.98 1.84
C LYS A 246 -9.84 -5.94 1.86
N VAL A 247 -9.81 -5.16 2.93
CA VAL A 247 -8.74 -4.19 3.22
C VAL A 247 -8.01 -4.54 4.52
N ILE A 248 -6.75 -4.12 4.63
CA ILE A 248 -5.91 -4.26 5.82
C ILE A 248 -5.40 -2.87 6.19
N PHE A 249 -5.60 -2.45 7.43
CA PHE A 249 -5.12 -1.16 7.92
C PHE A 249 -3.80 -1.31 8.65
N LEU A 250 -2.84 -0.46 8.32
CA LEU A 250 -1.49 -0.45 8.89
C LEU A 250 -1.23 0.92 9.52
N MET A 251 -0.41 0.98 10.56
CA MET A 251 0.05 2.22 11.19
C MET A 251 1.50 2.46 10.78
N ASP A 252 1.83 3.65 10.29
CA ASP A 252 3.21 3.98 9.95
C ASP A 252 4.08 4.23 11.18
N GLN A 253 3.75 5.23 11.99
CA GLN A 253 4.70 5.76 12.95
C GLN A 253 4.90 4.85 14.18
N ARG A 254 6.07 4.21 14.31
CA ARG A 254 6.39 3.33 15.47
C ARG A 254 6.25 4.01 16.83
N HIS A 255 6.57 5.31 16.91
CA HIS A 255 6.57 6.02 18.19
C HIS A 255 5.18 6.18 18.84
N VAL A 256 4.09 6.01 18.07
CA VAL A 256 2.72 6.09 18.60
C VAL A 256 2.17 4.72 19.04
N GLU A 257 2.87 3.63 18.74
CA GLU A 257 2.49 2.26 19.09
C GLU A 257 2.15 2.09 20.59
N PRO A 258 2.94 2.60 21.55
CA PRO A 258 2.62 2.43 22.97
C PRO A 258 1.29 3.09 23.39
N ILE A 259 0.91 4.18 22.73
CA ILE A 259 -0.36 4.87 22.99
C ILE A 259 -1.50 4.09 22.34
N TYR A 260 -1.32 3.64 21.10
CA TYR A 260 -2.32 2.87 20.39
C TYR A 260 -2.62 1.51 21.06
N THR A 261 -1.62 0.88 21.68
CA THR A 261 -1.79 -0.41 22.38
C THR A 261 -2.27 -0.30 23.82
N GLU A 262 -2.42 0.92 24.38
CA GLU A 262 -2.89 1.14 25.75
C GLU A 262 -4.27 0.51 25.98
N GLY A 263 -4.37 -0.45 26.91
CA GLY A 263 -5.61 -1.19 27.17
C GLY A 263 -5.96 -2.27 26.13
N HIS A 264 -5.15 -2.41 25.08
CA HIS A 264 -5.35 -3.33 23.96
C HIS A 264 -4.12 -4.24 23.75
N PRO A 265 -3.74 -5.07 24.75
CA PRO A 265 -2.52 -5.87 24.67
C PRO A 265 -2.54 -6.78 23.44
N SER A 266 -1.46 -6.74 22.66
CA SER A 266 -1.34 -7.46 21.39
C SER A 266 -2.49 -7.14 20.43
N LEU A 267 -2.87 -5.86 20.35
CA LEU A 267 -3.89 -5.29 19.46
C LEU A 267 -5.31 -5.87 19.61
N ARG A 268 -5.67 -6.40 20.78
CA ARG A 268 -7.03 -6.91 21.04
C ARG A 268 -8.08 -5.83 20.78
N GLY A 269 -8.98 -6.06 19.81
CA GLY A 269 -10.06 -5.14 19.46
C GLY A 269 -9.64 -3.94 18.58
N ARG A 270 -8.36 -3.79 18.26
CA ARG A 270 -7.82 -2.74 17.39
C ARG A 270 -8.05 -3.04 15.91
N VAL A 271 -8.05 -2.01 15.06
CA VAL A 271 -8.23 -2.17 13.60
C VAL A 271 -6.89 -2.24 12.88
N LEU A 272 -5.97 -1.32 13.20
CA LEU A 272 -4.66 -1.21 12.55
C LEU A 272 -3.67 -2.23 13.12
N PHE A 273 -2.83 -2.77 12.24
CA PHE A 273 -1.56 -3.41 12.61
C PHE A 273 -0.50 -2.32 12.82
N THR A 274 0.21 -2.36 13.95
CA THR A 274 1.27 -1.39 14.29
C THR A 274 2.54 -1.66 13.48
N ASN A 275 3.30 -0.61 13.15
CA ASN A 275 4.71 -0.73 12.74
C ASN A 275 5.56 -1.10 13.97
N ALA A 276 5.38 -2.33 14.40
CA ALA A 276 5.90 -2.82 15.66
C ALA A 276 7.34 -3.30 15.55
N GLU A 277 8.07 -3.18 16.64
CA GLU A 277 9.40 -3.78 16.76
C GLU A 277 9.31 -5.31 16.56
N PRO A 278 10.08 -5.92 15.65
CA PRO A 278 10.05 -7.37 15.44
C PRO A 278 10.27 -8.15 16.74
N GLY A 279 9.34 -9.06 17.05
CA GLY A 279 9.34 -9.86 18.28
C GLY A 279 8.47 -9.29 19.41
N ALA A 280 7.98 -8.05 19.31
CA ALA A 280 7.01 -7.50 20.25
C ALA A 280 5.68 -8.28 20.20
N PRO A 281 4.87 -8.29 21.28
CA PRO A 281 3.62 -9.07 21.33
C PRO A 281 2.60 -8.74 20.22
N ASP A 282 2.63 -7.53 19.68
CA ASP A 282 1.80 -7.05 18.57
C ASP A 282 2.50 -7.07 17.20
N ALA A 283 3.73 -7.61 17.11
CA ALA A 283 4.48 -7.61 15.87
C ALA A 283 3.82 -8.49 14.79
N ALA A 284 3.42 -7.85 13.70
CA ALA A 284 2.88 -8.46 12.48
C ALA A 284 3.26 -7.70 11.22
N PHE A 285 3.49 -6.39 11.36
CA PHE A 285 3.88 -5.48 10.30
C PHE A 285 5.06 -4.62 10.79
N THR A 286 5.98 -4.28 9.90
CA THR A 286 7.05 -3.31 10.15
C THR A 286 7.42 -2.58 8.86
N GLU A 287 7.91 -1.35 8.99
CA GLU A 287 8.48 -0.59 7.89
C GLU A 287 10.01 -0.67 7.88
N GLU A 288 10.58 -0.79 6.69
CA GLU A 288 12.01 -0.88 6.46
C GLU A 288 12.40 0.00 5.27
N ASN A 289 12.26 1.32 5.42
CA ASN A 289 12.50 2.26 4.33
C ASN A 289 13.97 2.28 3.88
N ASP A 290 14.90 2.11 4.80
CA ASP A 290 16.34 2.11 4.55
C ASP A 290 17.00 0.73 4.78
N GLY A 291 16.18 -0.31 4.93
CA GLY A 291 16.64 -1.67 5.18
C GLY A 291 17.37 -2.26 3.97
N SER A 292 18.43 -3.02 4.24
CA SER A 292 19.11 -3.81 3.21
C SER A 292 18.25 -5.00 2.76
N LEU A 293 18.59 -5.56 1.60
CA LEU A 293 17.97 -6.78 1.08
C LEU A 293 17.95 -7.91 2.13
N ALA A 294 19.06 -8.11 2.84
CA ALA A 294 19.20 -9.19 3.82
C ALA A 294 18.31 -8.96 5.05
N GLU A 295 18.18 -7.71 5.52
CA GLU A 295 17.34 -7.34 6.66
C GLU A 295 15.86 -7.55 6.32
N ILE A 296 15.41 -7.01 5.18
CA ILE A 296 14.03 -7.18 4.71
C ILE A 296 13.70 -8.66 4.52
N ASP A 297 14.56 -9.41 3.86
CA ASP A 297 14.35 -10.84 3.61
C ASP A 297 14.29 -11.66 4.90
N ALA A 298 15.06 -11.27 5.93
CA ALA A 298 15.04 -11.94 7.23
C ALA A 298 13.73 -11.69 7.98
N LEU A 299 13.13 -10.51 7.84
CA LEU A 299 11.85 -10.18 8.47
C LEU A 299 10.70 -10.94 7.81
N VAL A 300 10.63 -10.95 6.48
CA VAL A 300 9.52 -11.62 5.79
C VAL A 300 9.54 -13.13 5.96
N LYS A 301 10.73 -13.74 6.09
CA LYS A 301 10.87 -15.17 6.42
C LYS A 301 10.33 -15.54 7.81
N GLN A 302 10.20 -14.56 8.71
CA GLN A 302 9.55 -14.75 10.01
C GLN A 302 8.02 -14.57 9.93
N GLY A 303 7.48 -14.24 8.76
CA GLY A 303 6.05 -14.09 8.53
C GLY A 303 5.52 -12.66 8.64
N TYR A 304 6.36 -11.68 8.99
CA TYR A 304 5.94 -10.29 9.05
C TYR A 304 5.57 -9.74 7.67
N LEU A 305 4.55 -8.89 7.62
CA LEU A 305 4.38 -7.96 6.50
C LEU A 305 5.46 -6.87 6.60
N VAL A 306 6.03 -6.51 5.46
CA VAL A 306 7.08 -5.48 5.40
C VAL A 306 6.73 -4.50 4.29
N ARG A 307 6.75 -3.21 4.61
CA ARG A 307 6.69 -2.12 3.64
C ARG A 307 8.07 -1.48 3.51
N THR A 308 8.44 -1.11 2.30
CA THR A 308 9.64 -0.31 2.01
C THR A 308 9.36 0.69 0.90
N ARG A 309 10.29 1.59 0.64
CA ARG A 309 10.19 2.65 -0.37
C ARG A 309 11.16 2.42 -1.53
N SER A 310 10.70 2.71 -2.74
CA SER A 310 11.52 2.69 -3.95
C SER A 310 12.17 4.03 -4.31
N ASP A 311 11.69 5.12 -3.70
CA ASP A 311 12.07 6.49 -4.00
C ASP A 311 11.77 7.44 -2.82
N GLU A 312 12.40 8.61 -2.85
CA GLU A 312 12.28 9.63 -1.82
C GLU A 312 12.53 11.03 -2.37
N SER A 313 11.79 12.03 -1.87
CA SER A 313 11.98 13.45 -2.18
C SER A 313 12.00 13.80 -3.68
N THR A 314 11.36 12.96 -4.52
CA THR A 314 11.40 13.02 -5.99
C THR A 314 12.79 12.83 -6.63
N ASP A 315 13.83 12.54 -5.84
CA ASP A 315 15.23 12.56 -6.29
C ASP A 315 15.47 11.56 -7.42
N GLN A 316 15.08 10.30 -7.20
CA GLN A 316 15.23 9.21 -8.17
C GLN A 316 14.45 9.50 -9.46
N ALA A 317 13.26 10.09 -9.32
CA ALA A 317 12.39 10.40 -10.44
C ALA A 317 12.91 11.52 -11.35
N ARG A 318 13.82 12.36 -10.84
CA ARG A 318 14.44 13.47 -11.59
C ARG A 318 15.73 13.07 -12.28
N THR A 319 16.43 12.07 -11.75
CA THR A 319 17.72 11.59 -12.27
C THR A 319 17.62 10.24 -12.99
N ASP A 320 16.45 9.60 -12.95
CA ASP A 320 16.24 8.22 -13.41
C ASP A 320 17.08 7.19 -12.64
N ASP A 321 17.43 7.47 -11.38
CA ASP A 321 18.18 6.54 -10.54
C ASP A 321 17.27 5.41 -10.05
N THR A 322 17.45 4.21 -10.60
CA THR A 322 16.63 3.03 -10.29
C THR A 322 17.18 2.19 -9.14
N THR A 323 18.31 2.57 -8.53
CA THR A 323 19.03 1.72 -7.57
C THR A 323 18.14 1.30 -6.39
N ARG A 324 17.44 2.26 -5.76
CA ARG A 324 16.54 1.99 -4.62
C ARG A 324 15.32 1.18 -5.05
N ARG A 325 14.73 1.49 -6.21
CA ARG A 325 13.62 0.74 -6.81
C ARG A 325 13.97 -0.72 -7.03
N ASP A 326 15.11 -0.98 -7.66
CA ASP A 326 15.52 -2.31 -8.04
C ASP A 326 15.87 -3.15 -6.79
N LEU A 327 16.47 -2.53 -5.76
CA LEU A 327 16.65 -3.15 -4.44
C LEU A 327 15.30 -3.52 -3.82
N ALA A 328 14.40 -2.55 -3.68
CA ALA A 328 13.08 -2.73 -3.08
C ALA A 328 12.29 -3.84 -3.78
N LEU A 329 12.23 -3.81 -5.12
CA LEU A 329 11.58 -4.84 -5.92
C LEU A 329 12.29 -6.19 -5.77
N SER A 330 13.62 -6.28 -5.70
CA SER A 330 14.30 -7.57 -5.54
C SER A 330 14.13 -8.20 -4.15
N SER A 331 13.78 -7.39 -3.14
CA SER A 331 13.53 -7.84 -1.77
C SER A 331 12.21 -8.58 -1.60
N GLY A 332 12.09 -9.28 -0.48
CA GLY A 332 10.85 -9.89 -0.05
C GLY A 332 9.81 -8.91 0.50
N ALA A 333 10.04 -7.59 0.55
CA ALA A 333 9.04 -6.64 1.04
C ALA A 333 7.70 -6.83 0.30
N HIS A 334 6.60 -6.76 1.03
CA HIS A 334 5.26 -7.05 0.50
C HIS A 334 4.66 -5.84 -0.20
N MET A 335 5.00 -4.64 0.27
CA MET A 335 4.48 -3.37 -0.24
C MET A 335 5.67 -2.50 -0.62
N ILE A 336 5.78 -2.20 -1.93
CA ILE A 336 6.78 -1.29 -2.47
C ILE A 336 6.10 0.04 -2.72
N SER A 337 6.28 0.99 -1.82
CA SER A 337 5.67 2.32 -1.91
C SER A 337 6.51 3.26 -2.78
N THR A 338 5.84 4.02 -3.63
CA THR A 338 6.44 4.96 -4.58
C THR A 338 5.59 6.22 -4.74
N ASP A 339 6.19 7.35 -5.08
CA ASP A 339 5.44 8.50 -5.62
C ASP A 339 5.11 8.33 -7.12
N TYR A 340 5.61 7.27 -7.79
CA TYR A 340 5.54 7.07 -9.25
C TYR A 340 5.08 5.65 -9.65
N PRO A 341 3.86 5.23 -9.29
CA PRO A 341 3.32 3.94 -9.71
C PRO A 341 3.16 3.86 -11.24
N ALA A 342 2.95 2.65 -11.77
CA ALA A 342 2.78 2.38 -13.21
C ALA A 342 1.82 3.35 -13.95
N SER A 343 0.73 3.77 -13.28
CA SER A 343 -0.26 4.69 -13.84
C SER A 343 0.18 6.16 -13.90
N GLU A 344 1.28 6.52 -13.24
CA GLU A 344 1.71 7.89 -12.96
C GLU A 344 3.24 8.04 -13.11
N PRO A 345 3.79 7.81 -14.32
CA PRO A 345 5.23 7.93 -14.56
C PRO A 345 5.71 9.38 -14.34
N SER A 346 6.95 9.51 -13.87
CA SER A 346 7.62 10.79 -13.65
C SER A 346 7.61 11.67 -14.89
N ARG A 347 7.27 12.94 -14.70
CA ARG A 347 7.30 13.98 -15.74
C ARG A 347 8.71 14.39 -16.17
N TRP A 348 9.76 14.01 -15.43
CA TRP A 348 11.14 14.40 -15.72
C TRP A 348 11.89 13.36 -16.57
N THR A 349 11.84 12.08 -16.20
CA THR A 349 12.65 11.03 -16.85
C THR A 349 11.87 9.82 -17.34
N LYS A 350 10.53 9.80 -17.15
CA LYS A 350 9.68 8.60 -17.26
C LYS A 350 9.98 7.52 -16.21
N TYR A 351 10.74 7.84 -15.16
CA TYR A 351 10.88 6.98 -13.99
C TYR A 351 9.52 6.47 -13.52
N VAL A 352 9.43 5.17 -13.28
CA VAL A 352 8.21 4.49 -12.86
C VAL A 352 8.59 3.25 -12.05
N VAL A 353 7.71 2.88 -11.13
CA VAL A 353 7.80 1.67 -10.33
C VAL A 353 6.63 0.77 -10.67
N GLU A 354 6.96 -0.35 -11.30
CA GLU A 354 5.99 -1.34 -11.75
C GLU A 354 6.54 -2.75 -11.58
N LEU A 355 5.63 -3.73 -11.42
CA LEU A 355 6.02 -5.13 -11.48
C LEU A 355 6.21 -5.56 -12.95
N PRO A 356 7.12 -6.51 -13.21
CA PRO A 356 7.38 -6.97 -14.58
C PRO A 356 6.11 -7.42 -15.30
N ASN A 357 6.00 -7.11 -16.60
CA ASN A 357 4.88 -7.47 -17.47
C ASN A 357 3.52 -6.83 -17.11
N GLY A 358 3.51 -5.68 -16.42
CA GLY A 358 2.27 -4.97 -16.08
C GLY A 358 1.40 -5.70 -15.06
N LEU A 359 2.03 -6.51 -14.20
CA LEU A 359 1.35 -7.25 -13.15
C LEU A 359 0.87 -6.31 -12.04
N VAL A 360 -0.35 -6.53 -11.53
CA VAL A 360 -0.88 -5.86 -10.33
C VAL A 360 -0.18 -6.35 -9.06
N ALA A 361 0.16 -7.64 -9.05
CA ALA A 361 0.88 -8.31 -7.97
C ALA A 361 1.69 -9.48 -8.54
N ARG A 362 2.71 -9.91 -7.81
CA ARG A 362 3.44 -11.14 -8.09
C ARG A 362 3.59 -11.99 -6.84
N CYS A 363 3.87 -13.27 -7.01
CA CYS A 363 4.25 -14.14 -5.91
C CYS A 363 5.54 -13.59 -5.28
N ASN A 364 5.58 -13.50 -3.95
CA ASN A 364 6.71 -12.91 -3.24
C ASN A 364 8.04 -13.60 -3.64
N PRO A 365 9.11 -12.84 -3.97
CA PRO A 365 10.35 -13.43 -4.45
C PRO A 365 11.07 -14.31 -3.40
N VAL A 366 10.72 -14.14 -2.12
CA VAL A 366 11.35 -14.82 -0.99
C VAL A 366 10.44 -15.86 -0.35
N THR A 367 9.17 -15.50 -0.11
CA THR A 367 8.26 -16.32 0.72
C THR A 367 7.21 -17.09 -0.08
N LYS A 368 7.15 -16.97 -1.41
CA LYS A 368 6.11 -17.65 -2.19
C LYS A 368 6.08 -19.17 -1.98
N PRO A 369 4.89 -19.78 -1.96
CA PRO A 369 4.77 -21.23 -1.91
C PRO A 369 5.17 -21.84 -3.26
N ALA A 370 5.58 -23.11 -3.21
CA ALA A 370 5.94 -23.87 -4.40
C ALA A 370 4.76 -23.92 -5.39
N GLY A 371 5.01 -23.56 -6.64
CA GLY A 371 4.02 -23.57 -7.71
C GLY A 371 3.13 -22.32 -7.78
N CYS A 372 3.37 -21.27 -6.99
CA CYS A 372 2.70 -19.98 -7.16
C CYS A 372 3.00 -19.39 -8.56
N VAL A 373 1.95 -18.94 -9.25
CA VAL A 373 1.98 -18.37 -10.61
C VAL A 373 1.45 -16.94 -10.57
N ASP A 374 2.31 -15.97 -10.92
CA ASP A 374 2.00 -14.54 -10.85
C ASP A 374 0.71 -14.16 -11.62
N LYS A 375 0.55 -14.69 -12.83
CA LYS A 375 -0.61 -14.40 -13.71
C LYS A 375 -1.96 -14.86 -13.15
N LEU A 376 -1.96 -15.70 -12.12
CA LEU A 376 -3.18 -16.17 -11.46
C LEU A 376 -3.59 -15.31 -10.26
N LEU A 377 -2.73 -14.38 -9.79
CA LEU A 377 -3.04 -13.51 -8.65
C LEU A 377 -4.03 -12.40 -9.00
N ALA A 378 -3.87 -11.79 -10.17
CA ALA A 378 -4.77 -10.77 -10.68
C ALA A 378 -4.62 -10.66 -12.20
N PRO A 379 -5.68 -10.24 -12.91
CA PRO A 379 -5.53 -9.81 -14.30
C PRO A 379 -4.47 -8.71 -14.41
N PRO A 380 -3.68 -8.67 -15.49
CA PRO A 380 -2.75 -7.58 -15.72
C PRO A 380 -3.51 -6.26 -15.87
N ILE A 381 -2.84 -5.16 -15.58
CA ILE A 381 -3.37 -3.82 -15.86
C ILE A 381 -3.59 -3.76 -17.37
N SER A 382 -4.82 -3.47 -17.81
CA SER A 382 -5.08 -3.34 -19.25
C SER A 382 -4.23 -2.20 -19.79
N ALA A 383 -3.45 -2.45 -20.84
CA ALA A 383 -2.69 -1.40 -21.53
C ALA A 383 -3.69 -0.32 -21.96
N ARG A 384 -3.51 0.90 -21.45
CA ARG A 384 -4.27 2.07 -21.89
C ARG A 384 -3.71 2.60 -23.20
#